data_AF-A0A372FQC7-F1
#
_entry.id   AF-A0A372FQC7-F1
#
_cell.length_a   1.000
_cell.length_b   1.000
_cell.length_c   1.000
_cell.angle_alpha   90.00
_cell.angle_beta   90.00
_cell.angle_gamma   90.00
#
_symmetry.space_group_name_H-M   'P 1'
#
loop_
_entity.id
_entity.type
_entity.pdbx_description
1 polymer ?
#
loop_
_entity_poly.entity_id
_entity_poly.type
_entity_poly.pdbx_seq_one_letter_code
_entity_poly.pdbx_strand_id
1 'polypeptide(L)'
;MAYTPSPKALAAVAKGSTSSWGARLDAKQQKALRRAPGAVFRLPFADPVTGATSGDALATFTTDWSPFTAACAVAVHPDHEALAGTELRRRPYFSGRFVRHPLHGDLLPVWVADWVKPEFGTGAVIVNPAHSAADLEFALTTGLPVRFGLGPHEPGADPASWLTPPIIRTGQVIRAGRHDGRSHEEAFDAYLSDLLESGHADRAESFSLGRVPLAVFTADSAGDLHWSPALRARSLIERDAKVPMVSASMQGTSLLVAAAEFAAGAPVIVCSTDAVGTDLLWLRLLMLDLDVHRPPALVVPVARVGSAQTVDPQWMDGSLLVSGPPHETVSVKAQMGEQIGRIAKDHAAAVAGSVESDDTPSQSQVAGQVAAALAAADFAAAFKAVGPTAKTIRRGGTIDESERAAFLIALFVVLGLPLPEGVSVDRLQVAITS
;
A
#
# COMPACT_ATOMS: atom_id res chain seq x y z
N MET A 1 6.43 7.20 -9.04
CA MET A 1 6.58 7.71 -7.65
C MET A 1 6.04 6.63 -6.72
N ALA A 2 6.74 6.33 -5.61
CA ALA A 2 6.34 5.30 -4.66
C ALA A 2 5.74 5.94 -3.40
N TYR A 3 4.72 5.30 -2.84
CA TYR A 3 4.06 5.73 -1.62
C TYR A 3 4.51 4.88 -0.43
N THR A 4 4.85 5.58 0.65
CA THR A 4 5.17 5.02 1.96
C THR A 4 4.13 5.55 2.94
N PRO A 5 3.40 4.69 3.68
CA PRO A 5 2.38 5.14 4.62
C PRO A 5 3.00 5.88 5.81
N SER A 6 2.31 6.91 6.31
CA SER A 6 2.76 7.60 7.52
C SER A 6 2.61 6.72 8.78
N PRO A 7 3.42 6.97 9.83
CA PRO A 7 3.23 6.33 11.13
C PRO A 7 1.82 6.52 11.70
N LYS A 8 1.18 7.67 11.43
CA LYS A 8 -0.18 7.98 11.87
C LYS A 8 -1.20 7.06 11.19
N ALA A 9 -1.10 6.86 9.88
CA ALA A 9 -1.99 5.96 9.14
C ALA A 9 -1.83 4.50 9.58
N LEU A 10 -0.58 4.04 9.73
CA LEU A 10 -0.28 2.68 10.22
C LEU A 10 -0.87 2.45 11.63
N ALA A 11 -0.68 3.40 12.54
CA ALA A 11 -1.25 3.32 13.89
C ALA A 11 -2.78 3.33 13.90
N ALA A 12 -3.42 4.09 13.00
CA ALA A 12 -4.87 4.14 12.89
C ALA A 12 -5.46 2.79 12.46
N VAL A 13 -4.86 2.13 11.46
CA VAL A 13 -5.28 0.78 11.04
C VAL A 13 -4.99 -0.25 12.15
N ALA A 14 -3.82 -0.17 12.79
CA ALA A 14 -3.43 -1.09 13.86
C ALA A 14 -4.37 -1.03 15.09
N LYS A 15 -4.90 0.14 15.43
CA LYS A 15 -5.83 0.33 16.56
C LYS A 15 -7.28 -0.05 16.22
N GLY A 16 -7.61 -0.30 14.95
CA GLY A 16 -8.96 -0.73 14.52
C GLY A 16 -10.07 0.32 14.68
N SER A 17 -9.72 1.57 15.00
CA SER A 17 -10.67 2.52 15.60
C SER A 17 -11.24 3.58 14.64
N THR A 18 -10.97 3.51 13.33
CA THR A 18 -11.15 4.69 12.47
C THR A 18 -12.01 4.50 11.22
N SER A 19 -12.82 3.45 11.06
CA SER A 19 -13.52 3.30 9.78
C SER A 19 -14.87 2.60 9.81
N SER A 20 -15.69 2.90 8.80
CA SER A 20 -16.91 2.17 8.45
C SER A 20 -16.64 0.80 7.80
N TRP A 21 -15.37 0.38 7.70
CA TRP A 21 -15.00 -0.90 7.10
C TRP A 21 -15.29 -1.97 8.14
N GLY A 22 -16.11 -2.97 7.83
CA GLY A 22 -16.61 -3.92 8.84
C GLY A 22 -15.51 -4.69 9.59
N ALA A 23 -15.80 -5.14 10.82
CA ALA A 23 -14.82 -5.73 11.75
C ALA A 23 -13.99 -6.90 11.19
N ARG A 24 -14.57 -7.71 10.29
CA ARG A 24 -13.86 -8.83 9.63
C ARG A 24 -12.72 -8.35 8.72
N LEU A 25 -12.92 -7.19 8.07
CA LEU A 25 -11.97 -6.56 7.17
C LEU A 25 -10.83 -5.91 7.97
N ASP A 26 -11.17 -5.21 9.05
CA ASP A 26 -10.20 -4.67 10.02
C ASP A 26 -9.25 -5.76 10.53
N ALA A 27 -9.78 -6.89 10.99
CA ALA A 27 -8.96 -7.97 11.54
C ALA A 27 -7.98 -8.55 10.50
N LYS A 28 -8.39 -8.67 9.23
CA LYS A 28 -7.50 -9.13 8.14
C LYS A 28 -6.40 -8.11 7.84
N GLN A 29 -6.74 -6.83 7.80
CA GLN A 29 -5.78 -5.75 7.54
C GLN A 29 -4.79 -5.60 8.69
N GLN A 30 -5.24 -5.68 9.94
CA GLN A 30 -4.37 -5.71 11.12
C GLN A 30 -3.40 -6.90 11.10
N LYS A 31 -3.84 -8.08 10.66
CA LYS A 31 -2.97 -9.24 10.51
C LYS A 31 -1.94 -9.07 9.38
N ALA A 32 -2.29 -8.32 8.33
CA ALA A 32 -1.37 -8.03 7.24
C ALA A 32 -0.28 -7.01 7.64
N LEU A 33 -0.58 -6.12 8.59
CA LEU A 33 0.42 -5.30 9.26
C LEU A 33 1.37 -6.18 10.10
N ARG A 34 2.50 -6.59 9.52
CA ARG A 34 3.54 -7.34 10.26
C ARG A 34 4.20 -6.43 11.30
N ARG A 35 3.83 -6.61 12.57
CA ARG A 35 4.36 -5.87 13.72
C ARG A 35 5.66 -6.52 14.18
N ALA A 36 6.72 -5.71 14.26
CA ALA A 36 7.97 -6.10 14.88
C ALA A 36 8.13 -5.28 16.17
N PRO A 37 8.06 -5.91 17.37
CA PRO A 37 8.38 -5.21 18.61
C PRO A 37 9.86 -4.82 18.59
N GLY A 38 10.16 -3.64 19.11
CA GLY A 38 11.51 -3.13 19.19
C GLY A 38 11.62 -1.94 20.14
N ALA A 39 12.65 -1.13 19.91
CA ALA A 39 12.85 0.11 20.65
C ALA A 39 13.35 1.20 19.71
N VAL A 40 12.98 2.44 20.03
CA VAL A 40 13.58 3.63 19.44
C VAL A 40 14.63 4.13 20.40
N PHE A 41 15.88 4.21 19.94
CA PHE A 41 16.98 4.81 20.67
C PHE A 41 17.21 6.23 20.19
N ARG A 42 17.42 7.17 21.12
CA ARG A 42 17.69 8.58 20.87
C ARG A 42 19.15 8.89 21.15
N LEU A 43 19.90 9.13 20.10
CA LEU A 43 21.31 9.48 20.17
C LEU A 43 21.45 11.01 20.02
N PRO A 44 21.84 11.75 21.08
CA PRO A 44 21.97 13.20 21.00
C PRO A 44 23.00 13.61 19.95
N PHE A 45 22.71 14.64 19.15
CA PHE A 45 23.76 15.21 18.29
C PHE A 45 24.85 15.81 19.16
N ALA A 46 26.10 15.68 18.72
CA ALA A 46 27.25 16.17 19.45
C ALA A 46 28.24 16.87 18.53
N ASP A 47 28.85 17.94 19.04
CA ASP A 47 29.93 18.63 18.37
C ASP A 47 31.23 17.80 18.49
N PRO A 48 31.93 17.52 17.39
CA PRO A 48 33.09 16.63 17.41
C PRO A 48 34.33 17.24 18.07
N VAL A 49 34.39 18.56 18.26
CA VAL A 49 35.54 19.27 18.83
C VAL A 49 35.37 19.45 20.33
N THR A 50 34.19 19.94 20.74
CA THR A 50 33.87 20.24 22.14
C THR A 50 33.26 19.06 22.88
N GLY A 51 32.69 18.09 22.15
CA GLY A 51 31.92 16.98 22.71
C GLY A 51 30.57 17.38 23.30
N ALA A 52 30.19 18.66 23.22
CA ALA A 52 28.93 19.15 23.76
C ALA A 52 27.75 18.55 22.96
N THR A 53 26.74 18.06 23.68
CA THR A 53 25.50 17.56 23.07
C THR A 53 24.51 18.69 22.85
N SER A 54 23.81 18.70 21.73
CA SER A 54 22.66 19.58 21.52
C SER A 54 21.41 19.08 22.23
N GLY A 55 20.36 19.91 22.28
CA GLY A 55 19.04 19.47 22.73
C GLY A 55 18.35 18.48 21.76
N ASP A 56 18.77 18.45 20.50
CA ASP A 56 18.22 17.54 19.48
C ASP A 56 18.93 16.18 19.47
N ALA A 57 18.19 15.13 19.08
CA ALA A 57 18.69 13.76 18.99
C ALA A 57 18.24 13.07 17.70
N LEU A 58 19.07 12.16 17.19
CA LEU A 58 18.73 11.27 16.09
C LEU A 58 18.08 10.00 16.66
N ALA A 59 16.87 9.70 16.19
CA ALA A 59 16.13 8.52 16.61
C ALA A 59 16.43 7.34 15.66
N THR A 60 16.79 6.17 16.20
CA THR A 60 17.01 4.93 15.44
C THR A 60 16.11 3.83 15.97
N PHE A 61 15.46 3.06 15.10
CA PHE A 61 14.70 1.87 15.51
C PHE A 61 15.54 0.61 15.38
N THR A 62 15.50 -0.26 16.40
CA THR A 62 16.11 -1.59 16.34
C THR A 62 15.24 -2.64 17.03
N THR A 63 15.29 -3.86 16.50
CA THR A 63 14.68 -5.06 17.09
C THR A 63 15.68 -5.93 17.84
N ASP A 64 16.98 -5.66 17.67
CA ASP A 64 18.07 -6.35 18.33
C ASP A 64 19.14 -5.33 18.72
N TRP A 65 19.20 -5.02 20.00
CA TRP A 65 20.15 -4.06 20.58
C TRP A 65 21.20 -4.74 21.45
N SER A 66 21.25 -6.08 21.46
CA SER A 66 22.33 -6.80 22.14
C SER A 66 23.74 -6.46 21.63
N PRO A 67 23.98 -6.06 20.36
CA PRO A 67 25.30 -5.61 19.93
C PRO A 67 25.45 -4.09 19.98
N PHE A 68 24.56 -3.34 20.65
CA PHE A 68 24.51 -1.87 20.54
C PHE A 68 25.85 -1.20 20.86
N THR A 69 26.61 -1.75 21.81
CA THR A 69 27.93 -1.25 22.22
C THR A 69 29.01 -1.43 21.14
N ALA A 70 28.77 -2.26 20.12
CA ALA A 70 29.61 -2.42 18.95
C ALA A 70 29.40 -1.32 17.90
N ALA A 71 28.44 -0.39 18.11
CA ALA A 71 28.08 0.61 17.13
C ALA A 71 29.30 1.46 16.74
N CYS A 72 29.49 1.63 15.44
CA CYS A 72 30.57 2.46 14.90
C CYS A 72 30.09 3.66 14.08
N ALA A 73 28.82 3.70 13.72
CA ALA A 73 28.18 4.80 13.00
C ALA A 73 26.65 4.73 13.16
N VAL A 74 25.97 5.79 12.69
CA VAL A 74 24.53 5.75 12.39
C VAL A 74 24.36 6.03 10.90
N ALA A 75 23.58 5.21 10.20
CA ALA A 75 23.24 5.43 8.80
C ALA A 75 21.79 5.92 8.68
N VAL A 76 21.56 6.94 7.84
CA VAL A 76 20.23 7.54 7.62
C VAL A 76 19.85 7.49 6.14
N HIS A 77 18.55 7.42 5.87
CA HIS A 77 18.02 7.55 4.51
C HIS A 77 18.30 8.96 3.95
N PRO A 78 18.50 9.13 2.62
CA PRO A 78 18.82 10.43 2.02
C PRO A 78 17.76 11.51 2.20
N ASP A 79 16.48 11.13 2.32
CA ASP A 79 15.37 12.06 2.53
C ASP A 79 15.01 12.26 4.01
N HIS A 80 15.87 11.80 4.94
CA HIS A 80 15.61 11.89 6.37
C HIS A 80 15.68 13.36 6.86
N GLU A 81 14.73 13.79 7.69
CA GLU A 81 14.62 15.18 8.16
C GLU A 81 15.87 15.71 8.88
N ALA A 82 16.60 14.82 9.56
CA ALA A 82 17.90 15.13 10.18
C ALA A 82 18.99 15.60 9.19
N LEU A 83 18.76 15.50 7.88
CA LEU A 83 19.63 16.01 6.83
C LEU A 83 19.19 17.38 6.30
N ALA A 84 18.15 18.00 6.85
CA ALA A 84 17.69 19.32 6.44
C ALA A 84 18.86 20.34 6.46
N GLY A 85 19.08 21.02 5.34
CA GLY A 85 20.18 21.98 5.17
C GLY A 85 21.55 21.37 4.86
N THR A 86 21.66 20.06 4.66
CA THR A 86 22.91 19.43 4.19
C THR A 86 22.95 19.31 2.66
N GLU A 87 24.14 19.32 2.08
CA GLU A 87 24.31 19.15 0.63
C GLU A 87 24.12 17.69 0.21
N LEU A 88 23.26 17.45 -0.77
CA LEU A 88 23.10 16.14 -1.39
C LEU A 88 24.35 15.77 -2.20
N ARG A 89 24.96 14.62 -1.85
CA ARG A 89 26.18 14.10 -2.50
C ARG A 89 25.98 12.67 -3.00
N ARG A 90 26.94 12.19 -3.78
CA ARG A 90 26.98 10.79 -4.22
C ARG A 90 27.10 9.89 -2.99
N ARG A 91 26.20 8.91 -2.88
CA ARG A 91 26.07 8.02 -1.73
C ARG A 91 26.97 6.78 -1.88
N PRO A 92 27.41 6.17 -0.76
CA PRO A 92 27.27 6.67 0.59
C PRO A 92 28.22 7.85 0.89
N TYR A 93 27.81 8.78 1.75
CA TYR A 93 28.66 9.90 2.17
C TYR A 93 28.50 10.25 3.65
N PHE A 94 29.57 10.80 4.23
CA PHE A 94 29.55 11.32 5.59
C PHE A 94 28.80 12.67 5.64
N SER A 95 27.82 12.79 6.53
CA SER A 95 26.95 13.99 6.61
C SER A 95 27.62 15.21 7.25
N GLY A 96 28.80 15.06 7.85
CA GLY A 96 29.43 16.11 8.67
C GLY A 96 28.96 16.14 10.12
N ARG A 97 27.96 15.32 10.49
CA ARG A 97 27.37 15.31 11.83
C ARG A 97 27.81 14.10 12.65
N PHE A 98 27.84 14.28 13.97
CA PHE A 98 28.09 13.21 14.93
C PHE A 98 26.95 13.12 15.92
N VAL A 99 26.71 11.91 16.43
CA VAL A 99 25.82 11.65 17.55
C VAL A 99 26.59 10.96 18.66
N ARG A 100 26.16 11.15 19.91
CA ARG A 100 26.80 10.53 21.07
C ARG A 100 26.11 9.21 21.41
N HIS A 101 26.90 8.16 21.57
CA HIS A 101 26.42 6.86 22.04
C HIS A 101 25.98 6.98 23.51
N PRO A 102 24.72 6.70 23.87
CA PRO A 102 24.20 6.95 25.22
C PRO A 102 24.81 6.07 26.32
N LEU A 103 25.21 4.82 26.02
CA LEU A 103 25.83 3.93 27.02
C LEU A 103 27.33 4.19 27.29
N HIS A 104 28.14 4.40 26.25
CA HIS A 104 29.60 4.53 26.39
C HIS A 104 30.15 5.92 26.06
N GLY A 105 29.32 6.82 25.52
CA GLY A 105 29.70 8.21 25.26
C GLY A 105 30.51 8.42 23.98
N ASP A 106 30.88 7.38 23.24
CA ASP A 106 31.58 7.49 21.96
C ASP A 106 30.83 8.38 20.96
N LEU A 107 31.59 9.12 20.14
CA LEU A 107 31.04 9.85 19.01
C LEU A 107 30.90 8.92 17.81
N LEU A 108 29.67 8.82 17.31
CA LEU A 108 29.34 8.03 16.12
C LEU A 108 29.12 8.99 14.94
N PRO A 109 29.85 8.83 13.82
CA PRO A 109 29.59 9.60 12.62
C PRO A 109 28.24 9.23 12.02
N VAL A 110 27.51 10.23 11.53
CA VAL A 110 26.24 10.05 10.81
C VAL A 110 26.52 9.98 9.31
N TRP A 111 26.12 8.88 8.68
CA TRP A 111 26.29 8.62 7.26
C TRP A 111 24.96 8.59 6.52
N VAL A 112 24.98 8.98 5.26
CA VAL A 112 23.83 8.89 4.35
C VAL A 112 24.01 7.70 3.43
N ALA A 113 23.03 6.78 3.40
CA ALA A 113 23.12 5.54 2.63
C ALA A 113 21.78 5.10 2.01
N ASP A 114 21.82 4.62 0.76
CA ASP A 114 20.62 4.22 -0.01
C ASP A 114 19.96 2.93 0.48
N TRP A 115 20.67 2.09 1.23
CA TRP A 115 20.15 0.83 1.73
C TRP A 115 19.23 1.00 2.96
N VAL A 116 19.32 2.16 3.63
CA VAL A 116 18.46 2.50 4.77
C VAL A 116 17.06 2.80 4.26
N LYS A 117 16.05 2.09 4.76
CA LYS A 117 14.68 2.21 4.27
C LYS A 117 13.86 3.17 5.15
N PRO A 118 13.30 4.27 4.60
CA PRO A 118 12.52 5.22 5.38
C PRO A 118 11.21 4.60 5.88
N GLU A 119 10.69 3.59 5.17
CA GLU A 119 9.51 2.82 5.58
C GLU A 119 9.72 1.91 6.80
N PHE A 120 10.96 1.70 7.25
CA PHE A 120 11.24 0.84 8.40
C PHE A 120 11.76 1.64 9.59
N GLY A 121 10.98 1.62 10.68
CA GLY A 121 11.36 2.29 11.91
C GLY A 121 11.38 3.80 11.75
N THR A 122 12.53 4.43 11.98
CA THR A 122 12.71 5.89 11.92
C THR A 122 13.38 6.36 10.62
N GLY A 123 13.73 5.45 9.70
CA GLY A 123 14.57 5.79 8.55
C GLY A 123 16.04 6.05 8.90
N ALA A 124 16.46 5.65 10.10
CA ALA A 124 17.83 5.67 10.59
C ALA A 124 18.15 4.38 11.35
N VAL A 125 19.36 3.86 11.16
CA VAL A 125 19.82 2.57 11.70
C VAL A 125 21.20 2.68 12.32
N ILE A 126 21.43 1.93 13.39
CA ILE A 126 22.73 1.81 14.05
C ILE A 126 23.56 0.80 13.26
N VAL A 127 24.81 1.14 12.95
CA VAL A 127 25.72 0.29 12.15
C VAL A 127 26.60 -0.54 13.10
N ASN A 128 26.39 -1.85 13.10
CA ASN A 128 27.12 -2.86 13.90
C ASN A 128 27.81 -3.90 12.98
N PRO A 129 28.96 -3.59 12.38
CA PRO A 129 29.54 -4.40 11.30
C PRO A 129 29.83 -5.86 11.66
N ALA A 130 30.25 -6.14 12.89
CA ALA A 130 30.52 -7.51 13.33
C ALA A 130 29.25 -8.36 13.54
N HIS A 131 28.07 -7.74 13.53
CA HIS A 131 26.80 -8.37 13.94
C HIS A 131 25.72 -8.31 12.84
N SER A 132 26.03 -7.66 11.71
CA SER A 132 25.14 -7.51 10.55
C SER A 132 25.93 -7.54 9.25
N ALA A 133 25.56 -8.44 8.33
CA ALA A 133 26.24 -8.56 7.04
C ALA A 133 26.11 -7.29 6.17
N ALA A 134 24.96 -6.63 6.21
CA ALA A 134 24.74 -5.36 5.50
C ALA A 134 25.61 -4.24 6.08
N ASP A 135 25.76 -4.21 7.40
CA ASP A 135 26.61 -3.23 8.09
C ASP A 135 28.09 -3.50 7.82
N LEU A 136 28.50 -4.77 7.69
CA LEU A 136 29.86 -5.15 7.31
C LEU A 136 30.21 -4.67 5.91
N GLU A 137 29.35 -4.93 4.92
CA GLU A 137 29.54 -4.47 3.54
C GLU A 137 29.64 -2.93 3.48
N PHE A 138 28.77 -2.25 4.22
CA PHE A 138 28.79 -0.80 4.33
C PHE A 138 30.08 -0.28 4.98
N ALA A 139 30.52 -0.90 6.07
CA ALA A 139 31.73 -0.51 6.78
C ALA A 139 32.99 -0.71 5.94
N LEU A 140 33.10 -1.83 5.22
CA LEU A 140 34.21 -2.10 4.30
C LEU A 140 34.28 -1.06 3.17
N THR A 141 33.13 -0.62 2.65
CA THR A 141 33.06 0.39 1.57
C THR A 141 33.41 1.80 2.05
N THR A 142 33.11 2.11 3.32
CA THR A 142 33.25 3.46 3.89
C THR A 142 34.49 3.62 4.78
N GLY A 143 35.21 2.54 5.06
CA GLY A 143 36.37 2.52 5.96
C GLY A 143 35.99 2.63 7.44
N LEU A 144 34.76 2.28 7.81
CA LEU A 144 34.34 2.26 9.22
C LEU A 144 34.96 1.08 9.96
N PRO A 145 35.25 1.23 11.27
CA PRO A 145 35.86 0.15 12.05
C PRO A 145 34.86 -0.99 12.28
N VAL A 146 35.34 -2.22 12.18
CA VAL A 146 34.59 -3.42 12.55
C VAL A 146 34.84 -3.71 14.03
N ARG A 147 33.88 -3.32 14.87
CA ARG A 147 33.93 -3.54 16.33
C ARG A 147 33.07 -4.75 16.70
N PHE A 148 33.56 -5.56 17.63
CA PHE A 148 32.84 -6.69 18.20
C PHE A 148 32.33 -6.32 19.59
N GLY A 149 31.02 -6.41 19.80
CA GLY A 149 30.36 -6.30 21.10
C GLY A 149 29.84 -7.63 21.63
N LEU A 150 29.76 -8.66 20.78
CA LEU A 150 29.44 -10.04 21.13
C LEU A 150 30.53 -10.98 20.61
N GLY A 151 30.87 -12.00 21.39
CA GLY A 151 31.83 -13.01 20.97
C GLY A 151 31.96 -14.17 21.95
N PRO A 152 32.74 -15.21 21.61
CA PRO A 152 33.20 -16.19 22.59
C PRO A 152 34.08 -15.48 23.63
N HIS A 153 34.00 -15.92 24.89
CA HIS A 153 34.79 -15.36 26.01
C HIS A 153 36.29 -15.35 25.71
N GLU A 154 36.78 -16.36 24.99
CA GLU A 154 38.15 -16.47 24.48
C GLU A 154 38.12 -16.64 22.95
N PRO A 155 38.30 -15.56 22.17
CA PRO A 155 38.47 -15.69 20.74
C PRO A 155 39.83 -16.34 20.46
N GLY A 156 39.85 -17.48 19.76
CA GLY A 156 41.08 -18.23 19.45
C GLY A 156 42.11 -17.47 18.58
N ALA A 157 41.75 -16.28 18.08
CA ALA A 157 42.62 -15.33 17.40
C ALA A 157 42.16 -13.90 17.75
N ASP A 158 43.07 -12.91 17.70
CA ASP A 158 42.70 -11.51 17.85
C ASP A 158 41.70 -11.12 16.74
N PRO A 159 40.49 -10.62 17.06
CA PRO A 159 39.53 -10.18 16.04
C PRO A 159 40.09 -9.17 15.03
N ALA A 160 41.16 -8.44 15.40
CA ALA A 160 41.86 -7.53 14.48
C ALA A 160 42.66 -8.24 13.38
N SER A 161 42.92 -9.55 13.50
CA SER A 161 43.72 -10.34 12.54
C SER A 161 42.88 -11.05 11.48
N TRP A 162 41.56 -10.83 11.43
CA TRP A 162 40.66 -11.52 10.52
C TRP A 162 40.57 -10.82 9.16
N LEU A 163 40.96 -11.51 8.08
CA LEU A 163 40.82 -11.02 6.69
C LEU A 163 39.35 -10.78 6.31
N THR A 164 38.47 -11.68 6.75
CA THR A 164 37.01 -11.54 6.60
C THR A 164 36.37 -11.78 7.97
N PRO A 165 35.97 -10.71 8.67
CA PRO A 165 35.33 -10.83 9.97
C PRO A 165 34.04 -11.68 9.87
N PRO A 166 33.83 -12.69 10.74
CA PRO A 166 32.59 -13.43 10.80
C PRO A 166 31.47 -12.56 11.40
N ILE A 167 30.23 -12.81 10.96
CA ILE A 167 29.06 -12.20 11.58
C ILE A 167 28.67 -12.99 12.82
N ILE A 168 28.83 -12.38 13.99
CA ILE A 168 28.51 -12.97 15.30
C ILE A 168 27.16 -12.42 15.74
N ARG A 169 26.21 -13.27 16.17
CA ARG A 169 24.88 -12.80 16.63
C ARG A 169 24.53 -13.22 18.06
N THR A 170 25.36 -14.07 18.65
CA THR A 170 25.17 -14.66 19.97
C THR A 170 26.53 -14.77 20.66
N GLY A 171 26.53 -15.00 21.97
CA GLY A 171 27.75 -15.11 22.76
C GLY A 171 27.68 -14.23 24.00
N GLN A 172 28.84 -13.95 24.58
CA GLN A 172 28.96 -13.02 25.69
C GLN A 172 29.27 -11.63 25.18
N VAL A 173 28.81 -10.64 25.94
CA VAL A 173 29.16 -9.25 25.73
C VAL A 173 30.63 -9.00 26.05
N ILE A 174 31.30 -8.27 25.17
CA ILE A 174 32.67 -7.81 25.33
C ILE A 174 32.78 -6.33 24.97
N ARG A 175 33.75 -5.63 25.58
CA ARG A 175 34.05 -4.21 25.31
C ARG A 175 32.86 -3.28 25.58
N ALA A 176 32.02 -3.63 26.54
CA ALA A 176 30.86 -2.90 27.01
C ALA A 176 30.97 -2.46 28.48
N GLY A 177 32.18 -2.44 29.05
CA GLY A 177 32.45 -1.94 30.40
C GLY A 177 31.70 -2.75 31.45
N ARG A 178 30.78 -2.12 32.19
CA ARG A 178 30.01 -2.80 33.26
C ARG A 178 29.10 -3.94 32.78
N HIS A 179 28.97 -4.15 31.47
CA HIS A 179 28.20 -5.23 30.86
C HIS A 179 29.06 -6.37 30.32
N ASP A 180 30.39 -6.27 30.42
CA ASP A 180 31.29 -7.34 30.00
C ASP A 180 31.00 -8.67 30.73
N GLY A 181 31.01 -9.77 29.96
CA GLY A 181 30.77 -11.12 30.46
C GLY A 181 29.29 -11.54 30.55
N ARG A 182 28.33 -10.60 30.41
CA ARG A 182 26.90 -10.92 30.34
C ARG A 182 26.56 -11.76 29.12
N SER A 183 25.52 -12.58 29.20
CA SER A 183 24.96 -13.25 28.02
C SER A 183 24.30 -12.24 27.07
N HIS A 184 24.10 -12.65 25.82
CA HIS A 184 23.31 -11.91 24.84
C HIS A 184 21.92 -11.50 25.38
N GLU A 185 21.20 -12.40 26.05
CA GLU A 185 19.86 -12.13 26.62
C GLU A 185 19.93 -11.14 27.79
N GLU A 186 20.88 -11.34 28.71
CA GLU A 186 21.06 -10.43 29.85
C GLU A 186 21.43 -9.01 29.39
N ALA A 187 22.26 -8.91 28.35
CA ALA A 187 22.65 -7.64 27.76
C ALA A 187 21.49 -6.95 27.05
N PHE A 188 20.68 -7.72 26.31
CA PHE A 188 19.46 -7.22 25.69
C PHE A 188 18.57 -6.54 26.74
N ASP A 189 18.25 -7.20 27.85
CA ASP A 189 17.41 -6.58 28.86
C ASP A 189 18.10 -5.41 29.59
N ALA A 190 19.39 -5.55 29.95
CA ALA A 190 20.13 -4.54 30.68
C ALA A 190 20.30 -3.23 29.89
N TYR A 191 20.66 -3.30 28.60
CA TYR A 191 20.82 -2.12 27.77
C TYR A 191 19.52 -1.34 27.59
N LEU A 192 18.41 -2.05 27.36
CA LEU A 192 17.13 -1.37 27.23
C LEU A 192 16.73 -0.71 28.56
N SER A 193 16.94 -1.38 29.70
CA SER A 193 16.64 -0.80 31.02
C SER A 193 17.40 0.51 31.25
N ASP A 194 18.72 0.49 31.04
CA ASP A 194 19.58 1.65 31.22
C ASP A 194 19.16 2.83 30.33
N LEU A 195 18.78 2.54 29.08
CA LEU A 195 18.36 3.57 28.12
C LEU A 195 16.96 4.13 28.44
N LEU A 196 16.04 3.29 28.94
CA LEU A 196 14.73 3.76 29.40
C LEU A 196 14.89 4.66 30.63
N GLU A 197 15.70 4.26 31.61
CA GLU A 197 15.94 5.03 32.84
C GLU A 197 16.63 6.37 32.57
N SER A 198 17.54 6.40 31.59
CA SER A 198 18.25 7.63 31.18
C SER A 198 17.48 8.49 30.17
N GLY A 199 16.29 8.07 29.72
CA GLY A 199 15.47 8.79 28.75
C GLY A 199 15.98 8.72 27.30
N HIS A 200 16.93 7.83 27.01
CA HIS A 200 17.51 7.61 25.68
C HIS A 200 16.82 6.50 24.87
N ALA A 201 15.78 5.86 25.39
CA ALA A 201 14.98 4.91 24.63
C ALA A 201 13.48 5.04 24.93
N ASP A 202 12.67 4.58 23.99
CA ASP A 202 11.28 4.19 24.20
C ASP A 202 11.02 2.81 23.58
N ARG A 203 10.16 2.01 24.21
CA ARG A 203 9.61 0.81 23.58
C ARG A 203 8.74 1.24 22.39
N ALA A 204 8.93 0.59 21.25
CA ALA A 204 8.24 0.92 20.02
C ALA A 204 7.88 -0.34 19.23
N GLU A 205 7.03 -0.16 18.23
CA GLU A 205 6.72 -1.19 17.26
C GLU A 205 6.93 -0.61 15.86
N SER A 206 7.47 -1.42 14.96
CA SER A 206 7.60 -1.09 13.54
C SER A 206 6.67 -1.97 12.72
N PHE A 207 6.16 -1.42 11.61
CA PHE A 207 5.29 -2.10 10.68
C PHE A 207 6.03 -2.37 9.37
N SER A 208 6.17 -3.64 8.98
CA SER A 208 6.89 -4.02 7.76
C SER A 208 5.93 -4.10 6.56
N LEU A 209 5.45 -2.95 6.09
CA LEU A 209 4.59 -2.88 4.89
C LEU A 209 5.36 -2.53 3.61
N GLY A 210 6.51 -1.85 3.70
CA GLY A 210 7.29 -1.47 2.51
C GLY A 210 6.78 -0.18 1.86
N ARG A 211 6.90 -0.10 0.54
CA ARG A 211 6.38 0.99 -0.32
C ARG A 211 5.73 0.41 -1.57
N VAL A 212 4.70 1.07 -2.11
CA VAL A 212 4.03 0.66 -3.36
C VAL A 212 4.20 1.73 -4.43
N PRO A 213 4.57 1.37 -5.68
CA PRO A 213 4.55 2.32 -6.79
C PRO A 213 3.11 2.74 -7.08
N LEU A 214 2.79 4.03 -6.92
CA LEU A 214 1.46 4.57 -7.28
C LEU A 214 1.42 5.09 -8.72
N ALA A 215 2.59 5.32 -9.34
CA ALA A 215 2.70 5.88 -10.67
C ALA A 215 3.96 5.39 -11.39
N VAL A 216 3.83 5.01 -12.65
CA VAL A 216 4.93 4.66 -13.57
C VAL A 216 4.97 5.70 -14.68
N PHE A 217 6.07 6.45 -14.77
CA PHE A 217 6.28 7.43 -15.84
C PHE A 217 6.90 6.73 -17.05
N THR A 218 6.30 6.88 -18.22
CA THR A 218 6.87 6.43 -19.51
C THR A 218 6.97 7.61 -20.45
N ALA A 219 8.19 7.90 -20.91
CA ALA A 219 8.47 8.89 -21.95
C ALA A 219 8.41 8.24 -23.33
N ASP A 220 8.08 9.00 -24.37
CA ASP A 220 8.10 8.52 -25.74
C ASP A 220 9.52 8.53 -26.35
N SER A 221 9.64 8.15 -27.62
CA SER A 221 10.92 8.10 -28.35
C SER A 221 11.60 9.47 -28.56
N ALA A 222 10.89 10.58 -28.35
CA ALA A 222 11.44 11.94 -28.40
C ALA A 222 11.83 12.47 -27.00
N GLY A 223 11.54 11.73 -25.93
CA GLY A 223 11.74 12.15 -24.55
C GLY A 223 10.57 12.97 -24.00
N ASP A 224 9.50 13.10 -24.77
CA ASP A 224 8.31 13.85 -24.41
C ASP A 224 7.31 12.93 -23.68
N LEU A 225 6.63 13.51 -22.69
CA LEU A 225 5.60 12.82 -21.95
C LEU A 225 4.22 13.22 -22.51
N HIS A 226 3.35 12.25 -22.83
CA HIS A 226 1.98 12.45 -23.37
C HIS A 226 0.83 11.97 -22.45
N TRP A 227 -0.29 12.70 -22.41
CA TRP A 227 -1.51 12.35 -21.65
C TRP A 227 -2.63 11.89 -22.60
N SER A 228 -3.29 10.75 -22.31
CA SER A 228 -4.44 10.25 -23.07
C SER A 228 -5.69 10.10 -22.18
N PRO A 229 -6.63 11.05 -22.23
CA PRO A 229 -7.88 10.98 -21.47
C PRO A 229 -8.87 9.88 -21.92
N ALA A 230 -8.65 9.26 -23.07
CA ALA A 230 -9.47 8.13 -23.54
C ALA A 230 -9.23 6.85 -22.73
N LEU A 231 -8.16 6.81 -21.92
CA LEU A 231 -7.84 5.77 -20.96
C LEU A 231 -8.04 6.34 -19.53
N ARG A 232 -9.32 6.52 -19.16
CA ARG A 232 -9.87 6.91 -17.84
C ARG A 232 -9.02 7.85 -16.96
N ALA A 233 -9.18 9.15 -17.21
CA ALA A 233 -9.30 10.17 -16.16
C ALA A 233 -10.07 11.37 -16.77
N ARG A 234 -11.27 11.68 -16.25
CA ARG A 234 -11.95 12.94 -16.58
C ARG A 234 -11.40 14.05 -15.68
N SER A 235 -10.99 15.13 -16.33
CA SER A 235 -10.34 16.34 -15.81
C SER A 235 -11.08 16.98 -14.62
N LEU A 236 -10.30 17.42 -13.63
CA LEU A 236 -10.62 18.60 -12.81
C LEU A 236 -9.77 19.76 -13.33
N ILE A 237 -10.42 20.92 -13.47
CA ILE A 237 -9.92 22.28 -13.74
C ILE A 237 -9.78 22.69 -15.22
N GLU A 238 -10.42 23.83 -15.53
CA GLU A 238 -10.41 24.55 -16.80
C GLU A 238 -9.03 25.07 -17.23
N ARG A 239 -8.93 25.28 -18.55
CA ARG A 239 -7.76 25.64 -19.34
C ARG A 239 -7.16 27.01 -18.98
N ASP A 240 -5.83 27.06 -18.89
CA ASP A 240 -5.07 28.26 -19.27
C ASP A 240 -3.95 27.86 -20.27
N ALA A 241 -3.86 28.59 -21.38
CA ALA A 241 -3.31 28.08 -22.65
C ALA A 241 -1.83 28.41 -22.91
N LYS A 242 -1.00 28.63 -21.87
CA LYS A 242 0.36 29.17 -22.06
C LYS A 242 1.50 28.51 -21.27
N VAL A 243 1.34 27.29 -20.75
CA VAL A 243 2.42 26.56 -20.06
C VAL A 243 2.87 25.35 -20.90
N PRO A 244 4.17 25.13 -21.13
CA PRO A 244 4.65 23.93 -21.81
C PRO A 244 4.24 22.67 -21.05
N MET A 245 3.57 21.74 -21.73
CA MET A 245 3.09 20.49 -21.15
C MET A 245 4.26 19.51 -20.93
N VAL A 246 4.47 19.13 -19.67
CA VAL A 246 5.12 17.88 -19.29
C VAL A 246 3.99 16.93 -18.89
N SER A 247 3.76 15.83 -19.60
CA SER A 247 2.80 14.85 -19.10
C SER A 247 3.42 13.94 -18.06
N ALA A 248 2.57 13.25 -17.33
CA ALA A 248 2.92 12.10 -16.53
C ALA A 248 1.79 11.09 -16.73
N SER A 249 2.10 9.87 -17.14
CA SER A 249 1.14 8.79 -17.07
C SER A 249 1.11 8.28 -15.63
N MET A 250 -0.05 8.36 -14.97
CA MET A 250 -0.28 7.65 -13.73
C MET A 250 -1.07 6.39 -14.11
N GLN A 251 -0.38 5.27 -14.31
CA GLN A 251 -1.03 3.97 -14.18
C GLN A 251 -1.36 3.76 -12.71
N GLY A 252 -2.52 4.29 -12.29
CA GLY A 252 -3.09 3.93 -11.01
C GLY A 252 -3.35 2.42 -11.00
N THR A 253 -3.03 1.76 -9.90
CA THR A 253 -3.54 0.40 -9.67
C THR A 253 -5.07 0.43 -9.79
N SER A 254 -5.71 -0.69 -10.14
CA SER A 254 -7.19 -0.78 -10.25
C SER A 254 -7.91 -0.19 -9.04
N LEU A 255 -7.22 -0.20 -7.91
CA LEU A 255 -7.68 0.23 -6.62
C LEU A 255 -7.53 1.75 -6.37
N LEU A 256 -6.49 2.39 -6.92
CA LEU A 256 -6.39 3.86 -7.00
C LEU A 256 -7.43 4.45 -7.96
N VAL A 257 -7.68 3.74 -9.06
CA VAL A 257 -8.75 4.08 -10.01
C VAL A 257 -10.11 3.99 -9.33
N ALA A 258 -10.37 2.91 -8.58
CA ALA A 258 -11.59 2.76 -7.79
C ALA A 258 -11.77 3.86 -6.72
N ALA A 259 -10.68 4.30 -6.08
CA ALA A 259 -10.71 5.39 -5.11
C ALA A 259 -11.03 6.75 -5.73
N ALA A 260 -10.53 7.02 -6.94
CA ALA A 260 -10.85 8.23 -7.69
C ALA A 260 -12.32 8.23 -8.15
N GLU A 261 -12.84 7.08 -8.61
CA GLU A 261 -14.26 6.91 -8.95
C GLU A 261 -15.16 7.02 -7.70
N PHE A 262 -14.69 6.58 -6.53
CA PHE A 262 -15.38 6.76 -5.26
C PHE A 262 -15.50 8.24 -4.85
N ALA A 263 -14.45 9.03 -5.02
CA ALA A 263 -14.52 10.48 -4.81
C ALA A 263 -15.55 11.15 -5.75
N ALA A 264 -15.84 10.52 -6.90
CA ALA A 264 -16.88 10.92 -7.84
C ALA A 264 -18.26 10.25 -7.58
N GLY A 265 -18.43 9.53 -6.47
CA GLY A 265 -19.74 9.02 -6.01
C GLY A 265 -20.08 7.58 -6.41
N ALA A 266 -19.16 6.80 -6.99
CA ALA A 266 -19.39 5.38 -7.30
C ALA A 266 -18.96 4.46 -6.11
N PRO A 267 -19.88 3.77 -5.40
CA PRO A 267 -19.62 3.42 -4.00
C PRO A 267 -19.27 1.95 -3.69
N VAL A 268 -18.86 1.12 -4.66
CA VAL A 268 -18.62 -0.32 -4.44
C VAL A 268 -17.24 -0.77 -4.92
N ILE A 269 -16.44 -1.32 -4.00
CA ILE A 269 -15.14 -1.93 -4.31
C ILE A 269 -15.26 -3.45 -4.26
N VAL A 270 -14.83 -4.08 -5.33
CA VAL A 270 -14.93 -5.53 -5.53
C VAL A 270 -13.53 -6.09 -5.67
N CYS A 271 -13.16 -7.08 -4.85
CA CYS A 271 -11.79 -7.61 -4.89
C CYS A 271 -11.69 -9.06 -4.38
N SER A 272 -10.55 -9.70 -4.65
CA SER A 272 -10.24 -11.01 -4.06
C SER A 272 -9.99 -10.91 -2.55
N THR A 273 -10.13 -12.03 -1.85
CA THR A 273 -9.81 -12.16 -0.42
C THR A 273 -8.33 -11.90 -0.15
N ASP A 274 -7.46 -12.17 -1.12
CA ASP A 274 -6.02 -11.93 -0.99
C ASP A 274 -5.70 -10.44 -1.12
N ALA A 275 -6.42 -9.71 -2.00
CA ALA A 275 -6.29 -8.26 -2.19
C ALA A 275 -6.74 -7.44 -0.97
N VAL A 276 -7.46 -8.05 -0.03
CA VAL A 276 -7.86 -7.42 1.25
C VAL A 276 -6.65 -7.05 2.11
N GLY A 277 -5.68 -7.96 2.19
CA GLY A 277 -4.48 -7.77 3.00
C GLY A 277 -3.40 -6.93 2.32
N THR A 278 -3.53 -6.69 1.01
CA THR A 278 -2.56 -5.94 0.22
C THR A 278 -3.18 -4.64 -0.26
N ASP A 279 -3.93 -4.67 -1.35
CA ASP A 279 -4.28 -3.49 -2.13
C ASP A 279 -5.27 -2.61 -1.36
N LEU A 280 -6.27 -3.23 -0.71
CA LEU A 280 -7.23 -2.49 0.10
C LEU A 280 -6.62 -1.87 1.35
N LEU A 281 -5.60 -2.52 1.92
CA LEU A 281 -4.82 -1.95 3.02
C LEU A 281 -4.06 -0.72 2.53
N TRP A 282 -3.40 -0.80 1.36
CA TRP A 282 -2.69 0.31 0.75
C TRP A 282 -3.58 1.52 0.47
N LEU A 283 -4.78 1.29 -0.07
CA LEU A 283 -5.75 2.36 -0.27
C LEU A 283 -6.20 2.98 1.03
N ARG A 284 -6.57 2.17 2.02
CA ARG A 284 -7.00 2.69 3.32
C ARG A 284 -5.92 3.56 3.95
N LEU A 285 -4.67 3.12 3.88
CA LEU A 285 -3.53 3.90 4.37
C LEU A 285 -3.40 5.22 3.60
N LEU A 286 -3.48 5.18 2.27
CA LEU A 286 -3.40 6.39 1.45
C LEU A 286 -4.54 7.37 1.73
N MET A 287 -5.77 6.88 1.89
CA MET A 287 -6.91 7.70 2.26
C MET A 287 -6.72 8.38 3.63
N LEU A 288 -6.14 7.69 4.60
CA LEU A 288 -5.83 8.26 5.91
C LEU A 288 -4.76 9.35 5.82
N ASP A 289 -3.74 9.18 4.98
CA ASP A 289 -2.69 10.18 4.78
C ASP A 289 -3.17 11.40 3.98
N LEU A 290 -4.13 11.20 3.07
CA LEU A 290 -4.78 12.27 2.30
C LEU A 290 -6.00 12.89 3.02
N ASP A 291 -6.28 12.49 4.26
CA ASP A 291 -7.41 12.98 5.06
C ASP A 291 -8.79 12.73 4.39
N VAL A 292 -8.90 11.69 3.58
CA VAL A 292 -10.15 11.29 2.91
C VAL A 292 -11.04 10.51 3.88
N HIS A 293 -12.08 11.17 4.40
CA HIS A 293 -12.94 10.64 5.45
C HIS A 293 -14.18 9.86 4.96
N ARG A 294 -14.37 9.73 3.64
CA ARG A 294 -15.47 8.96 3.08
C ARG A 294 -14.96 7.58 2.66
N PRO A 295 -15.27 6.51 3.39
CA PRO A 295 -14.96 5.14 2.99
C PRO A 295 -15.94 4.61 1.92
N PRO A 296 -15.53 3.65 1.06
CA PRO A 296 -16.43 2.97 0.13
C PRO A 296 -17.66 2.44 0.87
N ALA A 297 -18.85 2.61 0.26
CA ALA A 297 -20.09 2.17 0.90
C ALA A 297 -20.14 0.64 1.02
N LEU A 298 -19.46 -0.08 0.14
CA LEU A 298 -19.42 -1.54 0.12
C LEU A 298 -18.07 -2.07 -0.36
N VAL A 299 -17.50 -3.02 0.39
CA VAL A 299 -16.36 -3.84 -0.02
C VAL A 299 -16.80 -5.30 -0.08
N VAL A 300 -16.66 -5.96 -1.23
CA VAL A 300 -17.04 -7.37 -1.42
C VAL A 300 -15.78 -8.23 -1.58
N PRO A 301 -15.27 -8.87 -0.50
CA PRO A 301 -14.10 -9.74 -0.57
C PRO A 301 -14.49 -11.17 -1.02
N VAL A 302 -13.85 -11.69 -2.06
CA VAL A 302 -14.19 -13.01 -2.62
C VAL A 302 -13.14 -14.06 -2.37
N ALA A 303 -13.55 -15.24 -1.89
CA ALA A 303 -12.65 -16.38 -1.75
C ALA A 303 -12.55 -17.12 -3.10
N ARG A 304 -11.33 -17.28 -3.63
CA ARG A 304 -11.09 -18.15 -4.78
C ARG A 304 -11.18 -19.60 -4.31
N VAL A 305 -12.31 -20.27 -4.56
CA VAL A 305 -12.50 -21.66 -4.13
C VAL A 305 -12.20 -22.61 -5.29
N GLY A 306 -11.12 -23.39 -5.13
CA GLY A 306 -10.91 -24.64 -5.87
C GLY A 306 -9.77 -24.62 -6.89
N SER A 307 -9.01 -25.72 -6.90
CA SER A 307 -7.83 -25.96 -7.74
C SER A 307 -8.15 -26.45 -9.16
N ALA A 308 -9.37 -26.29 -9.67
CA ALA A 308 -9.76 -26.94 -10.93
C ALA A 308 -10.53 -26.09 -11.96
N GLN A 309 -11.10 -24.92 -11.63
CA GLN A 309 -11.77 -24.09 -12.65
C GLN A 309 -11.60 -22.60 -12.35
N THR A 310 -10.95 -21.87 -13.26
CA THR A 310 -10.70 -20.43 -13.14
C THR A 310 -11.77 -19.64 -13.88
N VAL A 311 -12.46 -18.74 -13.18
CA VAL A 311 -13.23 -17.66 -13.82
C VAL A 311 -12.26 -16.80 -14.62
N ASP A 312 -12.62 -16.47 -15.85
CA ASP A 312 -11.86 -15.53 -16.69
C ASP A 312 -11.64 -14.21 -15.92
N PRO A 313 -10.40 -13.72 -15.80
CA PRO A 313 -10.10 -12.48 -15.08
C PRO A 313 -10.99 -11.30 -15.48
N GLN A 314 -11.37 -11.19 -16.76
CA GLN A 314 -12.22 -10.08 -17.24
C GLN A 314 -13.64 -10.09 -16.66
N TRP A 315 -14.14 -11.27 -16.24
CA TRP A 315 -15.48 -11.42 -15.67
C TRP A 315 -15.48 -11.60 -14.16
N MET A 316 -14.31 -11.51 -13.52
CA MET A 316 -14.18 -11.73 -12.09
C MET A 316 -15.07 -10.75 -11.33
N ASP A 317 -14.85 -9.44 -11.50
CA ASP A 317 -15.54 -8.39 -10.73
C ASP A 317 -17.06 -8.46 -10.87
N GLY A 318 -17.55 -8.65 -12.09
CA GLY A 318 -18.96 -8.89 -12.36
C GLY A 318 -19.49 -10.14 -11.67
N SER A 319 -18.72 -11.23 -11.66
CA SER A 319 -19.09 -12.45 -10.97
C SER A 319 -19.16 -12.24 -9.46
N LEU A 320 -18.30 -11.40 -8.89
CA LEU A 320 -18.29 -11.08 -7.47
C LEU A 320 -19.57 -10.32 -7.07
N LEU A 321 -19.97 -9.31 -7.86
CA LEU A 321 -21.15 -8.48 -7.60
C LEU A 321 -22.47 -9.27 -7.61
N VAL A 322 -22.53 -10.34 -8.39
CA VAL A 322 -23.79 -11.08 -8.60
C VAL A 322 -23.85 -12.44 -7.88
N SER A 323 -22.78 -12.84 -7.20
CA SER A 323 -22.68 -14.15 -6.53
C SER A 323 -23.23 -14.19 -5.11
N GLY A 324 -23.65 -13.07 -4.55
CA GLY A 324 -24.37 -13.04 -3.27
C GLY A 324 -24.46 -11.64 -2.68
N PRO A 325 -25.00 -11.52 -1.46
CA PRO A 325 -25.33 -10.24 -0.86
C PRO A 325 -24.08 -9.39 -0.56
N PRO A 326 -24.25 -8.05 -0.55
CA PRO A 326 -23.25 -7.11 -0.06
C PRO A 326 -22.65 -7.54 1.29
N HIS A 327 -21.33 -7.32 1.48
CA HIS A 327 -20.59 -7.50 2.74
C HIS A 327 -20.33 -8.95 3.19
N GLU A 328 -20.80 -9.95 2.45
CA GLU A 328 -20.51 -11.36 2.75
C GLU A 328 -19.35 -11.91 1.93
N THR A 329 -18.64 -12.89 2.49
CA THR A 329 -17.64 -13.63 1.73
C THR A 329 -18.37 -14.65 0.86
N VAL A 330 -18.41 -14.37 -0.43
CA VAL A 330 -19.03 -15.23 -1.43
C VAL A 330 -17.99 -16.09 -2.14
N SER A 331 -18.40 -17.29 -2.53
CA SER A 331 -17.61 -18.21 -3.36
C SER A 331 -18.12 -18.16 -4.79
N VAL A 332 -17.25 -17.78 -5.73
CA VAL A 332 -17.63 -17.66 -7.14
C VAL A 332 -17.31 -18.95 -7.88
N LYS A 333 -18.32 -19.51 -8.55
CA LYS A 333 -18.19 -20.69 -9.41
C LYS A 333 -17.88 -20.29 -10.85
N ALA A 334 -17.11 -21.11 -11.57
CA ALA A 334 -16.77 -20.87 -12.99
C ALA A 334 -18.00 -20.64 -13.88
N GLN A 335 -19.09 -21.36 -13.61
CA GLN A 335 -20.37 -21.20 -14.30
C GLN A 335 -20.90 -19.75 -14.29
N MET A 336 -20.63 -18.99 -13.23
CA MET A 336 -21.06 -17.58 -13.15
C MET A 336 -20.30 -16.73 -14.19
N GLY A 337 -18.98 -16.93 -14.30
CA GLY A 337 -18.17 -16.27 -15.32
C GLY A 337 -18.61 -16.60 -16.75
N GLU A 338 -18.97 -17.86 -17.01
CA GLU A 338 -19.52 -18.27 -18.31
C GLU A 338 -20.90 -17.68 -18.61
N GLN A 339 -21.73 -17.48 -17.58
CA GLN A 339 -23.03 -16.82 -17.70
C GLN A 339 -22.85 -15.34 -18.01
N ILE A 340 -21.94 -14.66 -17.30
CA ILE A 340 -21.60 -13.26 -17.54
C ILE A 340 -21.03 -13.06 -18.94
N GLY A 341 -20.05 -13.89 -19.36
CA GLY A 341 -19.49 -13.80 -20.69
C GLY A 341 -20.52 -14.02 -21.81
N ARG A 342 -21.57 -14.81 -21.56
CA ARG A 342 -22.70 -14.94 -22.49
C ARG A 342 -23.57 -13.68 -22.55
N ILE A 343 -23.96 -13.15 -21.39
CA ILE A 343 -24.79 -11.94 -21.31
C ILE A 343 -24.04 -10.70 -21.85
N ALA A 344 -22.73 -10.64 -21.67
CA ALA A 344 -21.88 -9.60 -22.25
C ALA A 344 -21.83 -9.64 -23.79
N LYS A 345 -21.97 -10.82 -24.42
CA LYS A 345 -22.12 -10.91 -25.88
C LYS A 345 -23.50 -10.39 -26.32
N ASP A 346 -24.54 -10.68 -25.54
CA ASP A 346 -25.89 -10.17 -25.81
C ASP A 346 -25.94 -8.63 -25.67
N HIS A 347 -25.14 -8.05 -24.77
CA HIS A 347 -24.91 -6.59 -24.68
C HIS A 347 -24.41 -5.99 -25.99
N ALA A 348 -23.39 -6.59 -26.62
CA ALA A 348 -22.88 -6.08 -27.89
C ALA A 348 -23.97 -6.06 -28.99
N ALA A 349 -24.86 -7.05 -29.01
CA ALA A 349 -26.00 -7.09 -29.92
C ALA A 349 -27.04 -6.00 -29.62
N ALA A 350 -27.31 -5.72 -28.33
CA ALA A 350 -28.22 -4.65 -27.91
C ALA A 350 -27.67 -3.25 -28.24
N VAL A 351 -26.34 -3.06 -28.19
CA VAL A 351 -25.67 -1.81 -28.60
C VAL A 351 -25.79 -1.59 -30.11
N ALA A 352 -25.60 -2.65 -30.91
CA ALA A 352 -25.65 -2.58 -32.38
C ALA A 352 -27.07 -2.38 -32.95
N GLY A 353 -28.11 -2.68 -32.18
CA GLY A 353 -29.50 -2.45 -32.59
C GLY A 353 -29.86 -0.96 -32.62
N SER A 354 -30.23 -0.46 -33.80
CA SER A 354 -30.90 0.83 -33.97
C SER A 354 -32.37 0.70 -33.56
N VAL A 355 -32.84 1.57 -32.67
CA VAL A 355 -34.27 1.71 -32.38
C VAL A 355 -34.84 2.67 -33.42
N GLU A 356 -35.58 2.15 -34.39
CA GLU A 356 -36.64 2.92 -35.05
C GLU A 356 -37.87 2.81 -34.15
N SER A 357 -38.26 3.89 -33.47
CA SER A 357 -39.67 4.26 -33.24
C SER A 357 -39.81 5.39 -32.21
N ASP A 358 -40.75 6.28 -32.50
CA ASP A 358 -41.39 7.29 -31.64
C ASP A 358 -42.19 6.66 -30.46
N ASP A 359 -41.79 5.51 -29.94
CA ASP A 359 -42.58 4.80 -28.93
C ASP A 359 -42.32 5.34 -27.52
N THR A 360 -43.33 6.02 -26.98
CA THR A 360 -43.44 6.39 -25.56
C THR A 360 -43.00 5.23 -24.65
N PRO A 361 -42.18 5.47 -23.60
CA PRO A 361 -41.73 4.42 -22.68
C PRO A 361 -42.90 3.59 -22.17
N SER A 362 -42.94 2.31 -22.52
CA SER A 362 -43.91 1.38 -21.95
C SER A 362 -43.40 0.91 -20.59
N GLN A 363 -44.31 0.71 -19.63
CA GLN A 363 -43.97 0.21 -18.30
C GLN A 363 -43.45 -1.23 -18.37
N SER A 364 -42.16 -1.40 -18.61
CA SER A 364 -41.53 -2.71 -18.54
C SER A 364 -41.36 -3.15 -17.09
N GLN A 365 -41.91 -4.34 -16.78
CA GLN A 365 -41.70 -5.00 -15.50
C GLN A 365 -40.22 -5.28 -15.22
N VAL A 366 -39.44 -5.59 -16.27
CA VAL A 366 -37.99 -5.83 -16.15
C VAL A 366 -37.27 -4.52 -15.80
N ALA A 367 -37.62 -3.41 -16.44
CA ALA A 367 -37.04 -2.11 -16.14
C ALA A 367 -37.29 -1.68 -14.69
N GLY A 368 -38.52 -1.84 -14.20
CA GLY A 368 -38.84 -1.56 -12.79
C GLY A 368 -38.07 -2.42 -11.80
N GLN A 369 -37.88 -3.71 -12.09
CA GLN A 369 -37.08 -4.62 -11.24
C GLN A 369 -35.60 -4.22 -11.20
N VAL A 370 -35.02 -3.88 -12.35
CA VAL A 370 -33.63 -3.41 -12.44
C VAL A 370 -33.46 -2.09 -11.69
N ALA A 371 -34.34 -1.12 -11.90
CA ALA A 371 -34.28 0.17 -11.22
C ALA A 371 -34.34 0.02 -9.70
N ALA A 372 -35.30 -0.78 -9.20
CA ALA A 372 -35.44 -1.06 -7.77
C ALA A 372 -34.21 -1.79 -7.19
N ALA A 373 -33.68 -2.79 -7.90
CA ALA A 373 -32.51 -3.54 -7.47
C ALA A 373 -31.25 -2.68 -7.41
N LEU A 374 -31.02 -1.84 -8.43
CA LEU A 374 -29.88 -0.92 -8.45
C LEU A 374 -29.99 0.16 -7.36
N ALA A 375 -31.19 0.70 -7.12
CA ALA A 375 -31.42 1.65 -6.03
C ALA A 375 -31.16 1.03 -4.64
N ALA A 376 -31.42 -0.27 -4.49
CA ALA A 376 -31.12 -1.02 -3.28
C ALA A 376 -29.68 -1.57 -3.22
N ALA A 377 -28.83 -1.29 -4.22
CA ALA A 377 -27.51 -1.87 -4.40
C ALA A 377 -27.49 -3.43 -4.40
N ASP A 378 -28.58 -4.06 -4.85
CA ASP A 378 -28.70 -5.50 -5.04
C ASP A 378 -28.32 -5.87 -6.48
N PHE A 379 -27.01 -5.93 -6.73
CA PHE A 379 -26.47 -6.22 -8.06
C PHE A 379 -26.80 -7.64 -8.54
N ALA A 380 -26.96 -8.60 -7.63
CA ALA A 380 -27.39 -9.95 -7.95
C ALA A 380 -28.84 -9.96 -8.48
N ALA A 381 -29.75 -9.22 -7.83
CA ALA A 381 -31.11 -9.05 -8.32
C ALA A 381 -31.15 -8.30 -9.65
N ALA A 382 -30.36 -7.22 -9.80
CA ALA A 382 -30.29 -6.47 -11.06
C ALA A 382 -29.79 -7.35 -12.22
N PHE A 383 -28.74 -8.14 -12.00
CA PHE A 383 -28.21 -9.06 -13.00
C PHE A 383 -29.15 -10.23 -13.32
N LYS A 384 -29.90 -10.73 -12.33
CA LYS A 384 -30.92 -11.76 -12.55
C LYS A 384 -32.09 -11.22 -13.36
N ALA A 385 -32.51 -9.98 -13.11
CA ALA A 385 -33.64 -9.33 -13.79
C ALA A 385 -33.39 -9.16 -15.29
N VAL A 386 -32.15 -8.96 -15.73
CA VAL A 386 -31.80 -8.85 -17.16
C VAL A 386 -31.66 -10.18 -17.90
N GLY A 387 -31.71 -11.31 -17.20
CA GLY A 387 -31.59 -12.65 -17.79
C GLY A 387 -32.62 -12.97 -18.89
N PRO A 388 -33.91 -12.67 -18.71
CA PRO A 388 -34.93 -12.80 -19.75
C PRO A 388 -34.62 -11.95 -20.99
N THR A 389 -34.26 -10.67 -20.81
CA THR A 389 -33.93 -9.75 -21.92
C THR A 389 -32.72 -10.27 -22.72
N ALA A 390 -31.66 -10.71 -22.03
CA ALA A 390 -30.50 -11.34 -22.67
C ALA A 390 -30.89 -12.55 -23.53
N LYS A 391 -31.81 -13.39 -23.02
CA LYS A 391 -32.31 -14.58 -23.73
C LYS A 391 -33.14 -14.20 -24.96
N THR A 392 -33.94 -13.13 -24.88
CA THR A 392 -34.71 -12.60 -26.02
C THR A 392 -33.79 -12.07 -27.10
N ILE A 393 -32.81 -11.23 -26.75
CA ILE A 393 -31.80 -10.70 -27.68
C ILE A 393 -31.06 -11.85 -28.39
N ARG A 394 -30.60 -12.85 -27.64
CA ARG A 394 -29.88 -14.00 -28.21
C ARG A 394 -30.70 -14.82 -29.21
N ARG A 395 -32.03 -14.79 -29.08
CA ARG A 395 -32.95 -15.48 -30.00
C ARG A 395 -33.38 -14.60 -31.18
N GLY A 396 -32.87 -13.37 -31.28
CA GLY A 396 -33.27 -12.40 -32.31
C GLY A 396 -34.68 -11.84 -32.09
N GLY A 397 -35.19 -11.85 -30.85
CA GLY A 397 -36.47 -11.24 -30.52
C GLY A 397 -36.36 -9.72 -30.38
N THR A 398 -37.49 -9.03 -30.55
CA THR A 398 -37.62 -7.59 -30.33
C THR A 398 -37.78 -7.28 -28.85
N ILE A 399 -37.15 -6.20 -28.37
CA ILE A 399 -37.27 -5.66 -27.02
C ILE A 399 -37.63 -4.18 -27.11
N ASP A 400 -38.43 -3.68 -26.18
CA ASP A 400 -38.77 -2.24 -26.14
C ASP A 400 -37.61 -1.38 -25.62
N GLU A 401 -37.75 -0.06 -25.73
CA GLU A 401 -36.71 0.90 -25.35
C GLU A 401 -36.44 0.91 -23.84
N SER A 402 -37.46 0.77 -23.00
CA SER A 402 -37.31 0.72 -21.53
C SER A 402 -36.57 -0.54 -21.10
N GLU A 403 -36.88 -1.69 -21.70
CA GLU A 403 -36.16 -2.95 -21.49
C GLU A 403 -34.71 -2.88 -21.95
N ARG A 404 -34.47 -2.29 -23.13
CA ARG A 404 -33.12 -2.08 -23.65
C ARG A 404 -32.33 -1.14 -22.75
N ALA A 405 -32.93 -0.05 -22.28
CA ALA A 405 -32.30 0.91 -21.37
C ALA A 405 -31.93 0.25 -20.04
N ALA A 406 -32.85 -0.51 -19.44
CA ALA A 406 -32.59 -1.27 -18.22
C ALA A 406 -31.48 -2.30 -18.41
N PHE A 407 -31.47 -2.99 -19.55
CA PHE A 407 -30.42 -3.95 -19.91
C PHE A 407 -29.04 -3.29 -19.99
N LEU A 408 -28.93 -2.17 -20.71
CA LEU A 408 -27.67 -1.43 -20.88
C LEU A 408 -27.18 -0.83 -19.55
N ILE A 409 -28.06 -0.22 -18.76
CA ILE A 409 -27.69 0.33 -17.45
C ILE A 409 -27.21 -0.77 -16.51
N ALA A 410 -27.96 -1.87 -16.39
CA ALA A 410 -27.60 -2.95 -15.49
C ALA A 410 -26.21 -3.50 -15.82
N LEU A 411 -25.88 -3.70 -17.10
CA LEU A 411 -24.58 -4.23 -17.49
C LEU A 411 -23.47 -3.18 -17.45
N PHE A 412 -23.78 -1.90 -17.65
CA PHE A 412 -22.84 -0.81 -17.37
C PHE A 412 -22.48 -0.77 -15.88
N VAL A 413 -23.47 -0.83 -14.98
CA VAL A 413 -23.25 -0.77 -13.53
C VAL A 413 -22.60 -2.04 -12.97
N VAL A 414 -23.07 -3.22 -13.40
CA VAL A 414 -22.62 -4.50 -12.84
C VAL A 414 -21.32 -5.00 -13.47
N LEU A 415 -21.10 -4.74 -14.76
CA LEU A 415 -19.97 -5.31 -15.51
C LEU A 415 -19.02 -4.24 -16.10
N GLY A 416 -19.35 -2.95 -15.98
CA GLY A 416 -18.54 -1.88 -16.58
C GLY A 416 -18.57 -1.87 -18.12
N LEU A 417 -19.57 -2.50 -18.75
CA LEU A 417 -19.67 -2.55 -20.22
C LEU A 417 -20.02 -1.16 -20.79
N PRO A 418 -19.43 -0.76 -21.93
CA PRO A 418 -19.58 0.60 -22.46
C PRO A 418 -20.99 0.87 -22.99
N LEU A 419 -21.50 2.08 -22.76
CA LEU A 419 -22.74 2.55 -23.38
C LEU A 419 -22.51 2.94 -24.85
N PRO A 420 -23.56 2.93 -25.71
CA PRO A 420 -23.48 3.41 -27.08
C PRO A 420 -23.03 4.89 -27.17
N GLU A 421 -22.37 5.26 -28.27
CA GLU A 421 -21.98 6.66 -28.49
C GLU A 421 -23.19 7.61 -28.45
N GLY A 422 -23.04 8.73 -27.75
CA GLY A 422 -24.11 9.74 -27.58
C GLY A 422 -25.18 9.40 -26.54
N VAL A 423 -25.08 8.25 -25.87
CA VAL A 423 -26.02 7.81 -24.82
C VAL A 423 -25.38 7.98 -23.43
N SER A 424 -26.05 8.71 -22.54
CA SER A 424 -25.62 8.92 -21.15
C SER A 424 -26.43 8.09 -20.16
N VAL A 425 -25.83 7.81 -19.00
CA VAL A 425 -26.50 7.13 -17.87
C VAL A 425 -27.77 7.86 -17.48
N ASP A 426 -27.74 9.19 -17.37
CA ASP A 426 -28.91 10.00 -17.00
C ASP A 426 -30.09 9.84 -17.97
N ARG A 427 -29.82 9.73 -19.29
CA ARG A 427 -30.88 9.56 -20.30
C ARG A 427 -31.55 8.20 -20.17
N LEU A 428 -30.75 7.16 -19.99
CA LEU A 428 -31.26 5.82 -19.76
C LEU A 428 -31.97 5.69 -18.41
N GLN A 429 -31.52 6.44 -17.39
CA GLN A 429 -32.14 6.44 -16.05
C GLN A 429 -33.55 7.03 -16.10
N VAL A 430 -33.76 8.08 -16.89
CA VAL A 430 -35.10 8.62 -17.15
C VAL A 430 -35.97 7.55 -17.80
N ALA A 431 -35.47 6.83 -18.81
CA ALA A 431 -36.22 5.79 -19.52
C ALA A 431 -36.64 4.58 -18.65
N ILE A 432 -35.94 4.31 -17.54
CA ILE A 432 -36.31 3.23 -16.60
C ILE A 432 -37.21 3.71 -15.44
N THR A 433 -37.38 5.03 -15.26
CA THR A 433 -38.16 5.63 -14.16
C THR A 433 -39.44 6.33 -14.62
N SER A 434 -39.55 6.67 -15.91
CA SER A 434 -40.77 7.08 -16.61
C SER A 434 -41.67 5.89 -16.91
#